data_AF-A0A0Q4CVX9-F1
#
_entry.id   AF-A0A0Q4CVX9-F1
#
_cell.length_a   1.000
_cell.length_b   1.000
_cell.length_c   1.000
_cell.angle_alpha   90.00
_cell.angle_beta   90.00
_cell.angle_gamma   90.00
#
_symmetry.space_group_name_H-M   'P 1'
#
loop_
_entity.id
_entity.type
_entity.pdbx_description
1 polymer ?
#
loop_
_entity_poly.entity_id
_entity_poly.type
_entity_poly.pdbx_seq_one_letter_code
_entity_poly.pdbx_strand_id
1 'polypeptide(L)'
;MRIFDWLFGRTPPSLDPDGFGQSLRDELRFERYFRRARLRDVHWRVPAAAEVAAIAGHPILGRFGDHVFVVAEVDDERWIVRDRDWFGWPDPPEYAFFALAGDTIRAATDFDDWPLRWTLPDDLPDYSIVTPTTFQSPPS
;
A
#
# COMPACT_ATOMS: atom_id res chain seq x y z
N MET A 1 11.73 13.92 10.92
CA MET A 1 11.56 13.08 12.12
C MET A 1 11.95 11.67 11.71
N ARG A 2 12.91 11.05 12.41
CA ARG A 2 13.39 9.68 12.16
C ARG A 2 13.11 8.85 13.42
N ILE A 3 13.22 7.52 13.27
CA ILE A 3 13.35 6.49 14.32
C ILE A 3 11.99 6.12 15.00
N PHE A 4 11.57 4.88 15.31
CA PHE A 4 12.24 3.69 15.82
C PHE A 4 11.38 2.41 15.68
N ASP A 5 11.88 1.36 15.01
CA ASP A 5 11.56 -0.03 15.41
C ASP A 5 12.71 -1.03 15.12
N TRP A 6 13.93 -0.50 15.07
CA TRP A 6 15.15 -1.30 14.87
C TRP A 6 15.98 -1.47 16.16
N LEU A 7 15.52 -0.97 17.32
CA LEU A 7 16.37 -0.86 18.51
C LEU A 7 16.41 -2.05 19.49
N PHE A 8 15.58 -3.09 19.36
CA PHE A 8 15.65 -4.23 20.28
C PHE A 8 16.14 -5.49 19.59
N GLY A 9 17.46 -5.54 19.45
CA GLY A 9 18.30 -6.69 19.11
C GLY A 9 17.63 -8.06 19.20
N ARG A 10 17.16 -8.54 18.05
CA ARG A 10 17.24 -9.94 17.65
C ARG A 10 17.69 -9.97 16.21
N THR A 11 18.72 -10.76 15.96
CA THR A 11 19.35 -11.03 14.67
C THR A 11 18.34 -10.92 13.52
N PRO A 12 18.57 -10.09 12.48
CA PRO A 12 17.66 -10.07 11.36
C PRO A 12 17.59 -11.48 10.78
N PRO A 13 16.40 -12.09 10.63
CA PRO A 13 16.26 -13.26 9.79
C PRO A 13 16.79 -12.86 8.41
N SER A 14 17.63 -13.74 7.84
CA SER A 14 18.32 -13.65 6.55
C SER A 14 17.80 -12.56 5.60
N LEU A 15 18.71 -11.65 5.20
CA LEU A 15 18.53 -10.67 4.13
C LEU A 15 17.76 -11.30 2.95
N ASP A 16 16.50 -10.89 2.75
CA ASP A 16 15.76 -11.23 1.54
C ASP A 16 16.46 -10.61 0.32
N PRO A 17 16.63 -11.34 -0.78
CA PRO A 17 17.43 -10.93 -1.94
C PRO A 17 16.86 -9.73 -2.73
N ASP A 18 15.68 -9.23 -2.39
CA ASP A 18 14.92 -8.34 -3.27
C ASP A 18 15.27 -6.83 -3.10
N GLY A 19 16.03 -6.45 -2.06
CA GLY A 19 16.63 -5.10 -1.93
C GLY A 19 15.65 -3.91 -1.85
N PHE A 20 14.35 -4.15 -1.68
CA PHE A 20 13.30 -3.14 -1.78
C PHE A 20 13.19 -2.25 -0.54
N GLY A 21 13.29 -0.92 -0.70
CA GLY A 21 13.05 0.05 0.39
C GLY A 21 14.09 0.05 1.51
N GLN A 22 15.22 -0.63 1.32
CA GLN A 22 16.25 -0.78 2.36
C GLN A 22 17.32 0.32 2.34
N SER A 23 17.20 1.32 1.45
CA SER A 23 18.15 2.44 1.35
C SER A 23 17.45 3.80 1.36
N LEU A 24 18.08 4.78 2.01
CA LEU A 24 17.63 6.18 2.03
C LEU A 24 17.47 6.77 0.62
N ARG A 25 18.25 6.27 -0.34
CA ARG A 25 18.16 6.69 -1.75
C ARG A 25 16.87 6.21 -2.39
N ASP A 26 16.45 4.98 -2.09
CA ASP A 26 15.19 4.42 -2.59
C ASP A 26 14.00 5.14 -1.95
N GLU A 27 14.05 5.39 -0.64
CA GLU A 27 13.04 6.21 0.06
C GLU A 27 12.88 7.59 -0.58
N LEU A 28 13.99 8.32 -0.81
CA LEU A 28 13.93 9.64 -1.43
C LEU A 28 13.43 9.60 -2.88
N ARG A 29 13.78 8.54 -3.63
CA ARG A 29 13.28 8.32 -5.00
C ARG A 29 11.77 8.11 -4.97
N PHE A 30 11.28 7.27 -4.07
CA PHE A 30 9.87 6.94 -3.93
C PHE A 30 9.05 8.15 -3.50
N GLU A 31 9.50 8.88 -2.50
CA GLU A 31 8.84 10.11 -2.04
C GLU A 31 8.80 11.16 -3.16
N ARG A 32 9.89 11.36 -3.90
CA ARG A 32 9.92 12.28 -5.04
C ARG A 32 8.98 11.83 -6.16
N TYR A 33 8.90 10.53 -6.41
CA TYR A 33 7.98 9.96 -7.39
C TYR A 33 6.53 10.21 -6.95
N PHE A 34 6.18 9.86 -5.72
CA PHE A 34 4.83 10.00 -5.18
C PHE A 34 4.36 11.46 -5.14
N ARG A 35 5.25 12.40 -4.77
CA ARG A 35 4.96 13.84 -4.83
C ARG A 35 4.57 14.34 -6.22
N ARG A 36 5.09 13.71 -7.28
CA ARG A 36 4.70 14.01 -8.66
C ARG A 36 3.42 13.29 -9.03
N ALA A 37 3.30 12.03 -8.61
CA ALA A 37 2.12 11.19 -8.86
C ALA A 37 0.83 11.78 -8.30
N ARG A 38 0.86 12.28 -7.05
CA ARG A 38 -0.29 12.90 -6.36
C ARG A 38 -0.81 14.19 -7.02
N LEU A 39 -0.06 14.77 -7.96
CA LEU A 39 -0.44 15.97 -8.71
C LEU A 39 -1.09 15.64 -10.05
N ARG A 40 -1.11 14.36 -10.45
CA ARG A 40 -1.72 13.90 -11.69
C ARG A 40 -3.19 13.59 -11.48
N ASP A 41 -3.99 13.85 -12.51
CA ASP A 41 -5.36 13.35 -12.57
C ASP A 41 -5.30 11.87 -12.92
N VAL A 42 -5.80 11.02 -12.02
CA VAL A 42 -5.73 9.56 -12.16
C VAL A 42 -7.14 9.00 -12.09
N HIS A 43 -7.48 8.23 -13.12
CA HIS A 43 -8.74 7.49 -13.19
C HIS A 43 -8.53 6.09 -12.61
N TRP A 44 -8.93 5.95 -11.36
CA TRP A 44 -8.87 4.67 -10.67
C TRP A 44 -10.03 3.78 -11.07
N ARG A 45 -9.80 2.46 -11.01
CA ARG A 45 -10.84 1.44 -11.19
C ARG A 45 -10.74 0.38 -10.12
N VAL A 46 -11.86 -0.29 -9.86
CA VAL A 46 -11.89 -1.50 -9.04
C VAL A 46 -11.06 -2.60 -9.73
N PRO A 47 -10.15 -3.29 -9.02
CA PRO A 47 -9.40 -4.40 -9.58
C PRO A 47 -10.32 -5.60 -9.88
N ALA A 48 -10.05 -6.31 -10.97
CA ALA A 48 -10.74 -7.57 -11.22
C ALA A 48 -10.24 -8.67 -10.24
N ALA A 49 -11.07 -9.67 -9.94
CA ALA A 49 -10.72 -10.74 -9.00
C ALA A 49 -9.40 -11.48 -9.38
N ALA A 50 -9.15 -11.67 -10.67
CA ALA A 50 -7.90 -12.27 -11.15
C ALA A 50 -6.67 -11.37 -10.87
N GLU A 51 -6.84 -10.04 -10.92
CA GLU A 51 -5.77 -9.09 -10.60
C GLU A 51 -5.50 -9.07 -9.10
N VAL A 52 -6.55 -9.09 -8.28
CA VAL A 52 -6.39 -9.21 -6.81
C VAL A 52 -5.60 -10.47 -6.46
N ALA A 53 -5.94 -11.62 -7.07
CA ALA A 53 -5.22 -12.87 -6.86
C ALA A 53 -3.74 -12.79 -7.32
N ALA A 54 -3.47 -12.18 -8.47
CA ALA A 54 -2.11 -11.98 -8.97
C ALA A 54 -1.30 -11.05 -8.06
N ILE A 55 -1.91 -9.97 -7.57
CA ILE A 55 -1.31 -8.99 -6.66
C ILE A 55 -1.03 -9.61 -5.28
N ALA A 56 -1.93 -10.47 -4.77
CA ALA A 56 -1.72 -11.23 -3.54
C ALA A 56 -0.57 -12.26 -3.68
N GLY A 57 -0.44 -12.89 -4.85
CA GLY A 57 0.65 -13.83 -5.15
C GLY A 57 2.02 -13.18 -5.40
N HIS A 58 2.09 -11.85 -5.54
CA HIS A 58 3.34 -11.16 -5.84
C HIS A 58 4.27 -11.13 -4.62
N PRO A 59 5.58 -11.48 -4.74
CA PRO A 59 6.50 -11.63 -3.60
C PRO A 59 6.61 -10.41 -2.68
N ILE A 60 6.52 -9.21 -3.25
CA ILE A 60 6.58 -7.93 -2.52
C ILE A 60 5.18 -7.41 -2.19
N LEU A 61 4.31 -7.20 -3.18
CA LEU A 61 2.99 -6.60 -2.94
C LEU A 61 2.16 -7.43 -1.94
N GLY A 62 2.19 -8.76 -2.04
CA GLY A 62 1.44 -9.66 -1.16
C GLY A 62 1.76 -9.53 0.33
N ARG A 63 2.84 -8.82 0.69
CA ARG A 63 3.20 -8.52 2.08
C ARG A 63 2.40 -7.36 2.70
N PHE A 64 1.61 -6.64 1.90
CA PHE A 64 0.92 -5.41 2.31
C PHE A 64 -0.59 -5.56 2.21
N GLY A 65 -1.28 -5.62 3.34
CA GLY A 65 -2.74 -5.57 3.40
C GLY A 65 -3.42 -6.78 2.75
N ASP A 66 -4.51 -7.25 3.31
CA ASP A 66 -5.35 -8.24 2.61
C ASP A 66 -6.16 -7.60 1.47
N HIS A 67 -6.29 -6.27 1.47
CA HIS A 67 -7.17 -5.55 0.55
C HIS A 67 -6.43 -4.75 -0.54
N VAL A 68 -6.94 -4.82 -1.77
CA VAL A 68 -6.53 -3.97 -2.90
C VAL A 68 -7.69 -3.02 -3.21
N PHE A 69 -7.54 -1.74 -2.87
CA PHE A 69 -8.58 -0.73 -3.05
C PHE A 69 -8.85 -0.45 -4.52
N VAL A 70 -7.81 -0.04 -5.23
CA VAL A 70 -7.92 0.42 -6.62
C VAL A 70 -6.66 0.15 -7.40
N VAL A 71 -6.84 0.06 -8.71
CA VAL A 71 -5.75 0.00 -9.68
C VAL A 71 -5.98 1.04 -10.77
N ALA A 72 -4.91 1.52 -11.37
CA ALA A 72 -4.95 2.41 -12.53
C ALA A 72 -3.82 2.04 -13.49
N GLU A 73 -4.04 2.25 -14.78
CA GLU A 73 -2.97 2.23 -15.77
C GLU A 73 -2.64 3.69 -16.09
N VAL A 74 -1.42 4.12 -15.78
CA VAL A 74 -0.96 5.50 -15.96
C VAL A 74 0.31 5.47 -16.79
N ASP A 75 0.20 5.95 -18.03
CA ASP A 75 1.24 5.77 -19.06
C ASP A 75 1.52 4.27 -19.29
N ASP A 76 2.78 3.83 -19.11
CA ASP A 76 3.23 2.43 -19.21
C ASP A 76 3.39 1.76 -17.83
N GLU A 77 2.76 2.33 -16.80
CA GLU A 77 2.86 1.85 -15.43
C GLU A 77 1.50 1.47 -14.85
N ARG A 78 1.49 0.35 -14.13
CA ARG A 78 0.36 -0.08 -13.33
C ARG A 78 0.51 0.48 -11.93
N TRP A 79 -0.44 1.31 -11.53
CA TRP A 79 -0.54 1.88 -10.19
C TRP A 79 -1.55 1.09 -9.38
N ILE A 80 -1.21 0.84 -8.11
CA ILE A 80 -1.99 0.00 -7.20
C ILE A 80 -2.03 0.71 -5.86
N VAL A 81 -3.21 0.78 -5.26
CA VAL A 81 -3.36 1.16 -3.84
C VAL A 81 -3.92 -0.01 -3.05
N ARG A 82 -3.25 -0.35 -1.96
CA ARG A 82 -3.61 -1.44 -1.03
C ARG A 82 -3.79 -0.89 0.38
N ASP A 83 -4.47 -1.67 1.20
CA ASP A 83 -4.50 -1.46 2.65
C ASP A 83 -3.11 -1.70 3.25
N ARG A 84 -2.87 -1.13 4.42
CA ARG A 84 -1.70 -1.35 5.24
C ARG A 84 -2.11 -1.97 6.57
N ASP A 85 -2.03 -3.29 6.62
CA ASP A 85 -2.45 -4.15 7.75
C ASP A 85 -1.71 -3.99 9.09
N TRP A 86 -0.93 -2.94 9.32
CA TRP A 86 -0.24 -2.76 10.62
C TRP A 86 -1.19 -2.20 11.68
N PHE A 87 -2.09 -3.04 12.18
CA PHE A 87 -2.86 -2.82 13.41
C PHE A 87 -1.91 -2.57 14.60
N GLY A 88 -1.63 -1.31 14.91
CA GLY A 88 -0.83 -0.91 16.07
C GLY A 88 -0.55 0.59 16.12
N TRP A 89 -0.94 1.23 17.23
CA TRP A 89 -0.76 2.65 17.55
C TRP A 89 0.67 3.17 17.31
N PRO A 90 0.86 4.43 16.86
CA PRO A 90 -0.15 5.43 16.48
C PRO A 90 -0.59 5.27 15.01
N ASP A 91 -1.81 5.73 14.71
CA ASP A 91 -2.59 5.48 13.47
C ASP A 91 -1.72 5.22 12.23
N PRO A 92 -1.65 3.96 11.75
CA PRO A 92 -0.84 3.62 10.60
C PRO A 92 -1.43 4.27 9.34
N PRO A 93 -0.59 4.63 8.36
CA PRO A 93 -1.05 5.10 7.08
C PRO A 93 -2.01 4.11 6.43
N GLU A 94 -3.21 4.57 6.12
CA GLU A 94 -4.33 3.77 5.60
C GLU A 94 -4.00 3.12 4.26
N TYR A 95 -3.11 3.73 3.48
CA TYR A 95 -2.85 3.32 2.10
C TYR A 95 -1.38 3.02 1.85
N ALA A 96 -1.14 1.94 1.10
CA ALA A 96 0.12 1.62 0.47
C ALA A 96 0.00 1.79 -1.06
N PHE A 97 0.75 2.73 -1.62
CA PHE A 97 0.84 2.99 -3.05
C PHE A 97 2.00 2.20 -3.67
N PHE A 98 1.75 1.60 -4.83
CA PHE A 98 2.77 0.97 -5.68
C PHE A 98 2.61 1.45 -7.13
N ALA A 99 3.73 1.76 -7.79
CA ALA A 99 3.81 1.97 -9.23
C ALA A 99 4.74 0.90 -9.83
N LEU A 100 4.24 0.13 -10.77
CA LEU A 100 4.95 -0.98 -11.41
C LEU A 100 5.11 -0.73 -12.92
N ALA A 101 6.31 -0.98 -13.44
CA ALA A 101 6.56 -1.11 -14.87
C ALA A 101 6.79 -2.60 -15.17
N GLY A 102 5.75 -3.29 -15.66
CA GLY A 102 5.72 -4.77 -15.65
C GLY A 102 5.76 -5.30 -14.21
N ASP A 103 6.67 -6.22 -13.91
CA ASP A 103 6.87 -6.74 -12.54
C ASP A 103 7.88 -5.91 -11.72
N THR A 104 8.43 -4.82 -12.28
CA THR A 104 9.42 -4.00 -11.58
C THR A 104 8.76 -2.85 -10.83
N ILE A 105 8.94 -2.79 -9.51
CA ILE A 105 8.45 -1.69 -8.69
C ILE A 105 9.29 -0.43 -8.95
N ARG A 106 8.66 0.59 -9.54
CA ARG A 106 9.24 1.92 -9.78
C ARG A 106 9.16 2.80 -8.54
N ALA A 107 8.05 2.71 -7.81
CA ALA A 107 7.86 3.36 -6.54
C ALA A 107 6.97 2.53 -5.62
N ALA A 108 7.25 2.54 -4.32
CA ALA A 108 6.20 2.31 -3.34
C ALA A 108 6.36 3.26 -2.16
N THR A 109 5.24 3.70 -1.61
CA THR A 109 5.19 4.53 -0.42
C THR A 109 3.87 4.31 0.29
N ASP A 110 3.87 4.65 1.57
CA ASP A 110 2.68 4.83 2.38
C ASP A 110 2.16 6.26 2.29
N PHE A 111 0.85 6.43 2.50
CA PHE A 111 0.21 7.73 2.66
C PHE A 111 -1.09 7.63 3.45
N ASP A 112 -1.45 8.72 4.14
CA ASP A 112 -2.64 8.78 5.00
C ASP A 112 -3.85 9.32 4.25
N ASP A 113 -3.70 10.47 3.57
CA ASP A 113 -4.81 11.16 2.93
C ASP A 113 -4.86 10.87 1.42
N TRP A 114 -6.04 10.51 0.93
CA TRP A 114 -6.28 10.35 -0.51
C TRP A 114 -5.96 11.64 -1.28
N PRO A 115 -5.08 11.60 -2.30
CA PRO A 115 -4.74 12.79 -3.06
C PRO A 115 -5.95 13.47 -3.72
N LEU A 116 -6.06 14.79 -3.57
CA LEU A 116 -7.20 15.58 -4.08
C LEU A 116 -7.48 15.43 -5.59
N ARG A 117 -6.45 15.10 -6.39
CA ARG A 117 -6.57 14.93 -7.85
C ARG A 117 -6.86 13.49 -8.28
N TRP A 118 -6.94 12.58 -7.32
CA TRP A 118 -7.25 11.19 -7.59
C TRP A 118 -8.74 10.98 -7.39
N THR A 119 -9.40 10.53 -8.45
CA THR A 119 -10.84 10.26 -8.40
C THR A 119 -11.06 8.77 -8.19
N LEU A 120 -11.65 8.41 -7.05
CA LEU A 120 -12.07 7.04 -6.78
C LEU A 120 -13.22 6.65 -7.73
N PRO A 121 -13.32 5.37 -8.10
CA PRO A 121 -14.43 4.90 -8.91
C PRO A 121 -15.74 4.87 -8.11
N ASP A 122 -16.87 5.15 -8.78
CA ASP A 122 -18.20 5.21 -8.13
C ASP A 122 -18.69 3.85 -7.63
N ASP A 123 -18.16 2.75 -8.20
CA ASP A 123 -18.50 1.37 -7.86
C ASP A 123 -17.53 0.74 -6.85
N LEU A 124 -16.66 1.54 -6.22
CA LEU A 124 -15.89 1.08 -5.08
C LEU A 124 -16.86 0.60 -4.00
N PRO A 125 -16.84 -0.67 -3.58
CA PRO A 125 -17.76 -1.11 -2.57
C PRO A 125 -17.44 -0.37 -1.26
N ASP A 126 -18.48 -0.04 -0.52
CA ASP A 126 -18.37 0.74 0.70
C ASP A 126 -17.61 -0.09 1.76
N TYR A 127 -16.32 0.18 1.90
CA TYR A 127 -15.47 -0.51 2.87
C TYR A 127 -15.57 0.12 4.27
N SER A 128 -16.34 1.22 4.45
CA SER A 128 -16.63 1.77 5.79
C SER A 128 -17.51 0.83 6.64
N ILE A 129 -18.08 -0.21 6.03
CA ILE A 129 -18.95 -1.19 6.68
C ILE A 129 -18.17 -2.37 7.30
N VAL A 130 -16.86 -2.50 7.05
CA VAL A 130 -16.03 -3.50 7.73
C VAL A 130 -15.46 -2.92 9.02
N THR A 131 -16.35 -2.53 9.94
CA THR A 131 -15.94 -2.34 11.34
C THR A 131 -15.42 -3.68 11.85
N PRO A 132 -14.30 -3.75 12.59
CA PRO A 132 -13.93 -4.99 13.25
C PRO A 132 -15.12 -5.42 14.11
N THR A 133 -15.58 -6.65 13.86
CA THR A 133 -16.59 -7.38 14.62
C THR A 133 -16.63 -6.86 16.05
N THR A 134 -17.74 -6.22 16.43
CA THR A 134 -18.02 -5.86 17.82
C THR A 134 -17.76 -7.11 18.66
N PHE A 135 -16.73 -7.06 19.49
CA PHE A 135 -16.43 -8.09 20.47
C PHE A 135 -17.60 -8.09 21.47
N GLN A 136 -18.61 -8.92 21.24
CA GLN A 136 -19.64 -9.16 22.24
C GLN A 136 -18.97 -9.93 23.38
N SER A 137 -18.72 -9.26 24.49
CA SER A 137 -18.36 -9.94 25.74
C SER A 137 -19.42 -11.00 26.07
N PRO A 138 -19.03 -12.20 26.51
CA PRO A 138 -20.00 -13.21 26.92
C PRO A 138 -20.79 -12.72 28.15
N PRO A 139 -22.07 -13.11 28.28
CA PRO A 139 -22.89 -12.72 29.42
C PRO A 139 -22.31 -13.27 30.72
N SER A 140 -22.38 -12.46 31.78
CA SER A 140 -21.91 -12.74 33.15
C SER A 140 -22.67 -13.87 33.83
#